data_AF-A0A916DM57-F1
#
_entry.id   AF-A0A916DM57-F1
#
_cell.length_a   1.000
_cell.length_b   1.000
_cell.length_c   1.000
_cell.angle_alpha   90.00
_cell.angle_beta   90.00
_cell.angle_gamma   90.00
#
_symmetry.space_group_name_H-M   'P 1'
#
loop_
_entity.id
_entity.type
_entity.pdbx_description
1 polymer ?
#
loop_
_entity_poly.entity_id
_entity_poly.type
_entity_poly.pdbx_seq_one_letter_code
_entity_poly.pdbx_strand_id
1 'polypeptide(L)'
;PAFVTFLEYSADLPNIKIVENIRVSDYFEFASRMMIAFGITFEVPVVVTFLSFAGIVNWRMLVRFARWWLLISGIVAAVLTPPDVWSQLVMLIPLNVLYWLSILLAALFGPKAPKPVKEAPAEAEDE
;
A
#
# COMPACT_ATOMS: atom_id res chain seq x y z
N PRO A 1 46.92 27.69 14.35
CA PRO A 1 47.49 26.42 13.87
C PRO A 1 46.83 25.17 14.48
N ALA A 2 46.68 25.05 15.81
CA ALA A 2 46.12 23.85 16.44
C ALA A 2 44.62 23.61 16.18
N PHE A 3 43.80 24.67 16.11
CA PHE A 3 42.35 24.54 15.86
C PHE A 3 42.03 24.10 14.41
N VAL A 4 42.86 24.50 13.44
CA VAL A 4 42.71 24.07 12.03
C VAL A 4 43.08 22.60 11.89
N THR A 5 44.16 22.15 12.54
CA THR A 5 44.55 20.73 12.57
C THR A 5 43.53 19.85 13.30
N PHE A 6 42.85 20.38 14.32
CA PHE A 6 41.75 19.68 15.01
C PHE A 6 40.51 19.54 14.11
N LEU A 7 40.16 20.58 13.36
CA LEU A 7 39.07 20.51 12.38
C LEU A 7 39.37 19.53 11.25
N GLU A 8 40.61 19.54 10.75
CA GLU A 8 41.09 18.61 9.72
C GLU A 8 41.08 17.16 10.22
N TYR A 9 41.50 16.92 11.49
CA TYR A 9 41.43 15.61 12.15
C TYR A 9 39.98 15.14 12.42
N SER A 10 39.07 16.06 12.75
CA SER A 10 37.64 15.75 12.95
C SER A 10 36.90 15.46 11.64
N ALA A 11 37.36 16.05 10.53
CA ALA A 11 36.84 15.80 9.19
C ALA A 11 37.36 14.47 8.60
N ASP A 12 38.52 13.98 9.07
CA ASP A 12 39.18 12.75 8.60
C ASP A 12 38.94 11.55 9.54
N LEU A 13 37.86 11.56 10.33
CA LEU A 13 37.41 10.35 11.02
C LEU A 13 36.92 9.34 9.97
N PRO A 14 37.54 8.16 9.84
CA PRO A 14 37.30 7.22 8.73
C PRO A 14 35.94 6.51 8.80
N ASN A 15 34.97 7.01 9.56
CA ASN A 15 33.63 6.41 9.67
C ASN A 15 32.51 7.35 10.12
N ILE A 16 32.65 8.66 9.98
CA ILE A 16 31.48 9.55 10.00
C ILE A 16 31.40 10.22 8.63
N LYS A 17 31.02 9.43 7.63
CA LYS A 17 30.22 9.98 6.55
C LYS A 17 28.98 10.53 7.23
N ILE A 18 28.91 11.84 7.46
CA ILE A 18 27.62 12.50 7.55
C ILE A 18 27.02 12.32 6.16
N VAL A 19 26.31 11.21 6.01
CA VAL A 19 25.56 10.86 4.82
C VAL A 19 24.37 11.82 4.81
N GLU A 20 24.60 13.05 4.37
CA GLU A 20 23.56 13.85 3.73
C GLU A 20 23.21 13.14 2.42
N ASN A 21 22.38 12.11 2.50
CA ASN A 21 21.89 11.39 1.33
C ASN A 21 20.38 11.49 1.20
N ILE A 22 19.80 12.57 1.70
CA ILE A 22 18.45 13.01 1.35
C ILE A 22 18.59 13.72 0.00
N ARG A 23 18.75 12.92 -1.06
CA ARG A 23 18.73 13.45 -2.42
C ARG A 23 17.29 13.76 -2.76
N VAL A 24 17.02 15.02 -3.07
CA VAL A 24 15.68 15.48 -3.48
C VAL A 24 15.13 14.64 -4.65
N SER A 25 16.00 14.11 -5.51
CA SER A 25 15.65 13.15 -6.58
C SER A 25 14.91 11.92 -6.07
N ASP A 26 15.34 11.35 -4.95
CA ASP A 26 14.81 10.09 -4.43
C ASP A 26 13.42 10.32 -3.83
N TYR A 27 13.20 11.50 -3.25
CA TYR A 27 11.87 11.94 -2.79
C TYR A 27 10.91 12.18 -3.96
N PHE A 28 11.37 12.82 -5.05
CA PHE A 28 10.54 13.02 -6.23
C PHE A 28 10.19 11.71 -6.92
N GLU A 29 11.14 10.77 -7.00
CA GLU A 29 10.88 9.44 -7.56
C GLU A 29 9.88 8.67 -6.69
N PHE A 30 10.06 8.69 -5.37
CA PHE A 30 9.11 8.10 -4.42
C PHE A 30 7.71 8.71 -4.55
N ALA A 31 7.61 10.04 -4.52
CA ALA A 31 6.33 10.74 -4.63
C ALA A 31 5.64 10.46 -5.98
N SER A 32 6.38 10.43 -7.08
CA SER A 32 5.84 10.12 -8.42
C SER A 32 5.28 8.71 -8.49
N ARG A 33 6.02 7.71 -7.96
CA ARG A 33 5.55 6.32 -7.86
C ARG A 33 4.28 6.23 -7.02
N MET A 34 4.24 6.95 -5.89
CA MET A 34 3.08 7.00 -5.02
C MET A 34 1.85 7.60 -5.72
N MET A 35 2.05 8.66 -6.51
CA MET A 35 0.98 9.32 -7.27
C MET A 35 0.34 8.37 -8.30
N ILE A 36 1.16 7.61 -9.03
CA ILE A 36 0.68 6.59 -9.99
C ILE A 36 -0.08 5.48 -9.26
N ALA A 37 0.47 4.98 -8.16
CA ALA A 37 -0.12 3.90 -7.39
C ALA A 37 -1.47 4.29 -6.76
N PHE A 38 -1.58 5.52 -6.27
CA PHE A 38 -2.87 6.05 -5.84
C PHE A 38 -3.85 6.09 -6.99
N GLY A 39 -3.46 6.60 -8.16
CA GLY A 39 -4.34 6.61 -9.35
C GLY A 39 -4.95 5.24 -9.64
N ILE A 40 -4.13 4.18 -9.66
CA ILE A 40 -4.60 2.79 -9.86
C ILE A 40 -5.52 2.35 -8.70
N THR A 41 -5.16 2.68 -7.46
CA THR A 41 -5.98 2.32 -6.30
C THR A 41 -7.34 3.02 -6.31
N PHE A 42 -7.43 4.26 -6.80
CA PHE A 42 -8.68 4.98 -6.97
C PHE A 42 -9.65 4.32 -7.96
N GLU A 43 -9.17 3.42 -8.82
CA GLU A 43 -10.01 2.61 -9.71
C GLU A 43 -10.76 1.51 -8.94
N VAL A 44 -10.14 0.96 -7.89
CA VAL A 44 -10.69 -0.16 -7.11
C VAL A 44 -12.06 0.16 -6.50
N PRO A 45 -12.29 1.33 -5.86
CA PRO A 45 -13.62 1.72 -5.38
C PRO A 45 -14.69 1.74 -6.48
N VAL A 46 -14.34 2.26 -7.67
CA VAL A 46 -15.27 2.35 -8.79
C VAL A 46 -15.63 0.95 -9.29
N VAL A 47 -14.63 0.10 -9.49
CA VAL A 47 -14.80 -1.29 -9.95
C VAL A 47 -15.62 -2.10 -8.94
N VAL A 48 -15.29 -2.04 -7.64
CA VAL A 48 -16.03 -2.76 -6.59
C VAL A 48 -17.48 -2.32 -6.52
N THR A 49 -17.73 -1.01 -6.58
CA THR A 49 -19.10 -0.47 -6.54
C THR A 49 -19.88 -0.89 -7.78
N PHE A 50 -19.25 -0.89 -8.96
CA PHE A 50 -19.84 -1.36 -10.20
C PHE A 50 -20.18 -2.87 -10.16
N LEU A 51 -19.26 -3.72 -9.68
CA LEU A 51 -19.52 -5.15 -9.50
C LEU A 51 -20.62 -5.42 -8.46
N SER A 52 -20.70 -4.59 -7.42
CA SER A 52 -21.76 -4.66 -6.43
C SER A 52 -23.12 -4.28 -7.03
N PHE A 53 -23.18 -3.28 -7.89
CA PHE A 53 -24.41 -2.90 -8.60
C PHE A 53 -24.85 -3.98 -9.60
N ALA A 54 -23.91 -4.64 -10.27
CA ALA A 54 -24.19 -5.77 -11.14
C ALA A 54 -24.66 -7.03 -10.37
N GLY A 55 -24.63 -7.01 -9.04
CA GLY A 55 -25.03 -8.13 -8.18
C GLY A 55 -24.02 -9.28 -8.13
N ILE A 56 -22.82 -9.10 -8.70
CA ILE A 56 -21.76 -10.12 -8.74
C ILE A 56 -21.09 -10.25 -7.37
N VAL A 57 -20.93 -9.13 -6.66
CA VAL A 57 -20.21 -9.08 -5.38
C VAL A 57 -21.11 -8.55 -4.27
N ASN A 58 -21.04 -9.19 -3.10
CA ASN A 58 -21.79 -8.80 -1.90
C ASN A 58 -20.85 -8.14 -0.87
N TRP A 59 -21.36 -7.18 -0.10
CA TRP A 59 -20.63 -6.53 1.01
C TRP A 59 -19.95 -7.55 1.95
N ARG A 60 -20.63 -8.66 2.28
CA ARG A 60 -20.07 -9.71 3.16
C ARG A 60 -18.85 -10.40 2.55
N MET A 61 -18.85 -10.58 1.23
CA MET A 61 -17.74 -11.19 0.50
C MET A 61 -16.54 -10.25 0.49
N LEU A 62 -16.77 -8.96 0.27
CA LEU A 62 -15.70 -7.95 0.34
C LEU A 62 -15.10 -7.86 1.75
N VAL A 63 -15.91 -7.88 2.81
CA VAL A 63 -15.38 -7.91 4.18
C VAL A 63 -14.52 -9.15 4.46
N ARG A 64 -14.94 -10.32 3.96
CA ARG A 64 -14.13 -11.55 4.08
C ARG A 64 -12.83 -11.44 3.27
N PHE A 65 -12.87 -10.77 2.12
CA PHE A 65 -11.72 -10.50 1.27
C PHE A 65 -10.79 -9.41 1.82
N ALA A 66 -11.23 -8.58 2.78
CA ALA A 66 -10.43 -7.50 3.35
C ALA A 66 -9.09 -7.95 3.93
N ARG A 67 -9.01 -9.17 4.49
CA ARG A 67 -7.73 -9.75 4.96
C ARG A 67 -6.74 -9.99 3.82
N TRP A 68 -7.25 -10.42 2.66
CA TRP A 68 -6.45 -10.66 1.46
C TRP A 68 -6.05 -9.33 0.83
N TRP A 69 -6.96 -8.35 0.83
CA TRP A 69 -6.65 -6.99 0.42
C TRP A 69 -5.54 -6.33 1.25
N LEU A 70 -5.55 -6.50 2.57
CA LEU A 70 -4.46 -6.00 3.44
C LEU A 70 -3.09 -6.57 3.03
N LEU A 71 -3.03 -7.85 2.65
CA LEU A 71 -1.80 -8.48 2.17
C LEU A 71 -1.40 -7.95 0.78
N ILE A 72 -2.35 -7.87 -0.17
CA ILE A 72 -2.10 -7.40 -1.53
C ILE A 72 -1.63 -5.94 -1.52
N SER A 73 -2.34 -5.07 -0.80
CA SER A 73 -1.96 -3.66 -0.63
C SER A 73 -0.63 -3.51 0.11
N GLY A 74 -0.31 -4.43 1.03
CA GLY A 74 1.00 -4.53 1.68
C GLY A 74 2.14 -4.85 0.71
N ILE A 75 1.92 -5.80 -0.20
CA ILE A 75 2.89 -6.16 -1.25
C ILE A 75 3.06 -4.99 -2.23
N VAL A 76 1.96 -4.38 -2.66
CA VAL A 76 1.98 -3.20 -3.53
C VAL A 76 2.77 -2.06 -2.88
N ALA A 77 2.52 -1.78 -1.60
CA ALA A 77 3.27 -0.79 -0.85
C ALA A 77 4.76 -1.16 -0.78
N ALA A 78 5.12 -2.41 -0.48
CA ALA A 78 6.52 -2.85 -0.40
C ALA A 78 7.30 -2.77 -1.73
N VAL A 79 6.60 -2.84 -2.87
CA VAL A 79 7.21 -2.69 -4.20
C VAL A 79 7.42 -1.22 -4.56
N LEU A 80 6.53 -0.34 -4.07
CA LEU A 80 6.51 1.08 -4.42
C LEU A 80 7.33 1.93 -3.45
N THR A 81 7.28 1.59 -2.16
CA THR A 81 8.15 2.14 -1.15
C THR A 81 9.42 1.28 -1.05
N PRO A 82 10.56 1.84 -0.66
CA PRO A 82 11.66 1.01 -0.15
C PRO A 82 11.19 0.11 1.01
N PRO A 83 11.94 -0.94 1.38
CA PRO A 83 11.60 -1.87 2.46
C PRO A 83 11.80 -1.23 3.85
N ASP A 84 11.13 -0.09 4.08
CA ASP A 84 11.04 0.61 5.34
C ASP A 84 9.62 0.50 5.89
N VAL A 85 9.49 -0.05 7.10
CA VAL A 85 8.21 -0.31 7.75
C VAL A 85 7.42 0.99 7.94
N TRP A 86 8.07 2.11 8.29
CA TRP A 86 7.37 3.37 8.53
C TRP A 86 6.78 3.95 7.26
N SER A 87 7.59 4.08 6.22
CA SER A 87 7.15 4.58 4.91
C SER A 87 6.09 3.67 4.28
N GLN A 88 6.23 2.36 4.46
CA GLN A 88 5.25 1.37 3.98
C GLN A 88 3.91 1.53 4.71
N LEU A 89 3.89 1.73 6.03
CA LEU A 89 2.65 1.96 6.78
C LEU A 89 1.93 3.24 6.36
N VAL A 90 2.68 4.34 6.14
CA VAL A 90 2.13 5.60 5.65
C VAL A 90 1.45 5.43 4.30
N MET A 91 2.00 4.59 3.42
CA MET A 91 1.38 4.26 2.13
C MET A 91 0.22 3.27 2.28
N LEU A 92 0.33 2.29 3.17
CA LEU A 92 -0.67 1.24 3.37
C LEU A 92 -2.01 1.79 3.87
N ILE A 93 -1.97 2.80 4.73
CA ILE A 93 -3.16 3.46 5.30
C ILE A 93 -4.11 3.95 4.21
N PRO A 94 -3.72 4.86 3.29
CA PRO A 94 -4.62 5.38 2.27
C PRO A 94 -5.15 4.28 1.33
N LEU A 95 -4.34 3.28 0.94
CA LEU A 95 -4.84 2.16 0.14
C LEU A 95 -5.96 1.38 0.86
N ASN A 96 -5.82 1.14 2.16
CA ASN A 96 -6.83 0.43 2.95
C ASN A 96 -8.07 1.28 3.21
N VAL A 97 -7.91 2.58 3.47
CA VAL A 97 -9.03 3.50 3.63
C VAL A 97 -9.90 3.52 2.38
N LEU A 98 -9.31 3.56 1.19
CA LEU A 98 -10.05 3.50 -0.08
C LEU A 98 -10.85 2.21 -0.23
N TYR A 99 -10.29 1.07 0.18
CA TYR A 99 -10.99 -0.21 0.14
C TYR A 99 -12.12 -0.30 1.17
N TRP A 100 -11.92 0.21 2.38
CA TRP A 100 -13.01 0.29 3.36
C TRP A 100 -14.14 1.21 2.90
N LEU A 101 -13.79 2.32 2.23
CA LEU A 101 -14.77 3.22 1.63
C LEU A 101 -15.56 2.52 0.51
N SER A 102 -14.91 1.71 -0.32
CA SER A 102 -15.59 0.95 -1.38
C SER A 102 -16.57 -0.08 -0.83
N ILE A 103 -16.21 -0.76 0.26
CA ILE A 103 -17.10 -1.68 0.98
C ILE A 103 -18.34 -0.94 1.50
N LEU A 104 -18.14 0.26 2.05
CA LEU A 104 -19.23 1.06 2.61
C LEU A 104 -20.19 1.54 1.51
N LEU A 105 -19.65 1.97 0.36
CA LEU A 105 -20.42 2.31 -0.83
C LEU A 105 -21.19 1.10 -1.38
N ALA A 106 -20.54 -0.06 -1.51
CA ALA A 106 -21.19 -1.30 -1.92
C ALA A 106 -22.29 -1.75 -0.95
N ALA A 107 -22.12 -1.54 0.36
CA ALA A 107 -23.13 -1.86 1.36
C ALA A 107 -24.34 -0.91 1.32
N LEU A 108 -24.12 0.38 1.02
CA LEU A 108 -25.18 1.39 0.98
C LEU A 108 -25.99 1.35 -0.32
N PHE A 109 -25.29 1.15 -1.45
CA PHE A 109 -25.90 1.21 -2.79
C PHE A 109 -26.13 -0.15 -3.44
N GLY A 110 -25.49 -1.22 -2.96
CA GLY A 110 -25.67 -2.57 -3.49
C GLY A 110 -27.04 -3.15 -3.12
N PRO A 111 -27.73 -3.84 -4.04
CA PRO A 111 -28.97 -4.54 -3.71
C PRO A 111 -28.74 -5.59 -2.61
N LYS A 112 -29.67 -5.70 -1.65
CA LYS A 112 -29.65 -6.74 -0.60
C LYS A 112 -29.46 -8.12 -1.23
N ALA A 113 -28.27 -8.70 -1.04
CA ALA A 113 -27.80 -9.82 -1.83
C ALA A 113 -28.63 -11.12 -1.72
N PRO A 114 -28.68 -11.93 -2.78
CA PRO A 114 -28.84 -13.39 -2.71
C PRO A 114 -27.56 -14.07 -2.19
N LYS A 115 -27.72 -15.28 -1.64
CA LYS A 115 -26.75 -16.06 -0.85
C LYS A 115 -25.34 -16.25 -1.48
N PRO A 116 -24.28 -16.36 -0.64
CA PRO A 116 -22.89 -16.47 -1.09
C PRO A 116 -22.64 -17.76 -1.86
N VAL A 117 -21.96 -17.63 -3.01
CA VAL A 117 -21.39 -18.74 -3.76
C VAL A 117 -20.29 -19.37 -2.89
N LYS A 118 -20.44 -20.67 -2.62
CA LYS A 118 -19.45 -21.53 -1.95
C LYS A 118 -18.10 -21.34 -2.65
N GLU A 119 -17.12 -20.82 -1.91
CA GLU A 119 -15.71 -21.00 -2.23
C GLU A 119 -15.46 -22.52 -2.29
N ALA A 120 -15.33 -23.07 -3.51
CA ALA A 120 -14.78 -24.40 -3.71
C ALA A 120 -13.35 -24.38 -3.16
N PRO A 121 -12.94 -25.40 -2.37
CA PRO A 121 -11.58 -25.44 -1.86
C PRO A 121 -10.62 -25.46 -3.05
N ALA A 122 -9.66 -24.54 -3.05
CA ALA A 122 -8.47 -24.67 -3.87
C ALA A 122 -7.89 -26.05 -3.59
N GLU A 123 -7.78 -26.83 -4.65
CA GLU A 123 -7.21 -28.16 -4.69
C GLU A 123 -5.88 -28.15 -3.95
N ALA A 124 -5.82 -28.91 -2.86
CA ALA A 124 -4.55 -29.34 -2.29
C ALA A 124 -3.98 -30.34 -3.30
N GLU A 125 -2.94 -29.90 -4.02
CA GLU A 125 -2.04 -30.79 -4.73
C GLU A 125 -1.35 -31.69 -3.68
N ASP A 126 -1.79 -32.94 -3.64
CA ASP A 126 -1.04 -34.20 -3.46
C ASP A 126 0.24 -34.20 -2.59
N GLU A 127 0.16 -34.80 -1.40
CA GLU A 127 1.02 -35.91 -0.93
C GLU A 127 0.24 -36.84 0.03
#